data_AF-A0A3Q0IQN8-F1
#
_entry.id   AF-A0A3Q0IQN8-F1
#
_cell.length_a   1.000
_cell.length_b   1.000
_cell.length_c   1.000
_cell.angle_alpha   90.00
_cell.angle_beta   90.00
_cell.angle_gamma   90.00
#
_symmetry.space_group_name_H-M   'P 1'
#
loop_
_entity.id
_entity.type
_entity.pdbx_description
1 polymer ?
#
loop_
_entity_poly.entity_id
_entity_poly.type
_entity_poly.pdbx_seq_one_letter_code
_entity_poly.pdbx_strand_id
1 'polypeptide(L)'
;MEGDKKGAKVQKLTRNEVLLVNIGSLSTGGRVLATKADLAKISLTNPVCTEVNEKIALSRRVEKHWRLIGWGQIRGGDTIEPSTTSGTPIAP
;
A
#
# COMPACT_ATOMS: atom_id res chain seq x y z
N MET A 1 -31.08 -10.69 -8.23
CA MET A 1 -30.63 -11.25 -6.95
C MET A 1 -29.14 -11.49 -7.07
N GLU A 2 -28.34 -10.48 -6.75
CA GLU A 2 -26.91 -10.43 -7.08
C GLU A 2 -26.09 -10.88 -5.87
N GLY A 3 -25.24 -11.89 -6.06
CA GLY A 3 -23.91 -11.83 -5.49
C GLY A 3 -23.55 -12.65 -4.24
N ASP A 4 -24.25 -13.74 -3.89
CA ASP A 4 -23.67 -14.71 -2.92
C ASP A 4 -22.72 -15.69 -3.63
N LYS A 5 -21.69 -15.16 -4.29
CA LYS A 5 -20.52 -15.99 -4.62
C LYS A 5 -19.66 -16.01 -3.38
N LYS A 6 -19.82 -17.05 -2.55
CA LYS A 6 -18.90 -17.43 -1.45
C LYS A 6 -17.50 -16.89 -1.73
N GLY A 7 -17.13 -15.82 -1.05
CA GLY A 7 -15.90 -15.07 -1.35
C GLY A 7 -14.72 -16.04 -1.36
N ALA A 8 -13.95 -16.03 -2.45
CA ALA A 8 -12.77 -16.87 -2.56
C ALA A 8 -11.89 -16.64 -1.33
N LYS A 9 -11.47 -17.72 -0.66
CA LYS A 9 -10.67 -17.66 0.57
C LYS A 9 -9.43 -16.80 0.32
N VAL A 10 -9.30 -15.72 1.09
CA VAL A 10 -8.14 -14.82 1.01
C VAL A 10 -6.89 -15.61 1.37
N GLN A 11 -5.98 -15.73 0.41
CA GLN A 11 -4.67 -16.35 0.62
C GLN A 11 -3.74 -15.38 1.34
N LYS A 12 -2.78 -15.93 2.11
CA LYS A 12 -1.73 -15.12 2.76
C LYS A 12 -0.95 -14.30 1.72
N LEU A 13 -0.32 -13.22 2.18
CA LEU A 13 0.57 -12.42 1.33
C LEU A 13 1.81 -13.22 0.94
N THR A 14 2.24 -13.11 -0.31
CA THR A 14 3.44 -13.81 -0.81
C THR A 14 4.56 -12.84 -1.09
N ARG A 15 5.81 -13.29 -0.94
CA ARG A 15 7.00 -12.48 -1.23
C ARG A 15 7.03 -12.12 -2.72
N ASN A 16 7.44 -10.89 -3.02
CA ASN A 16 7.48 -10.27 -4.34
C ASN A 16 6.12 -10.02 -5.00
N GLU A 17 5.01 -10.27 -4.29
CA GLU A 17 3.68 -9.91 -4.76
C GLU A 17 3.51 -8.38 -4.81
N VAL A 18 2.84 -7.89 -5.86
CA VAL A 18 2.45 -6.49 -5.98
C VAL A 18 0.99 -6.32 -5.59
N LEU A 19 0.76 -5.45 -4.62
CA LEU A 19 -0.55 -5.08 -4.10
C LEU A 19 -0.85 -3.62 -4.44
N LEU A 20 -2.13 -3.28 -4.44
CA LEU A 20 -2.58 -1.90 -4.34
C LEU A 20 -2.75 -1.58 -2.86
N VAL A 21 -2.10 -0.53 -2.40
CA VAL A 21 -2.12 -0.08 -1.02
C VAL A 21 -2.84 1.26 -0.99
N ASN A 22 -3.89 1.35 -0.19
CA ASN A 22 -4.58 2.61 0.06
C ASN A 22 -4.14 3.15 1.41
N ILE A 23 -3.57 4.36 1.39
CA ILE A 23 -3.05 5.08 2.56
C ILE A 23 -3.75 6.44 2.55
N GLY A 24 -4.64 6.68 3.51
CA GLY A 24 -5.57 7.81 3.45
C GLY A 24 -6.39 7.80 2.15
N SER A 25 -6.35 8.89 1.40
CA SER A 25 -6.98 9.03 0.08
C SER A 25 -6.11 8.54 -1.08
N LEU A 26 -4.81 8.30 -0.84
CA LEU A 26 -3.86 7.92 -1.88
C LEU A 26 -3.87 6.42 -2.13
N SER A 27 -3.94 6.03 -3.41
CA SER A 27 -3.73 4.65 -3.85
C SER A 27 -2.36 4.52 -4.51
N THR A 28 -1.53 3.60 -4.04
CA THR A 28 -0.17 3.39 -4.56
C THR A 28 0.12 1.89 -4.72
N GLY A 29 1.09 1.55 -5.57
CA GLY A 29 1.59 0.18 -5.66
C GLY A 29 2.50 -0.14 -4.48
N GLY A 30 2.48 -1.39 -4.03
CA GLY A 30 3.38 -1.88 -2.99
C GLY A 30 3.83 -3.31 -3.27
N ARG A 31 5.15 -3.56 -3.25
CA ARG A 31 5.73 -4.90 -3.36
C ARG A 31 6.01 -5.49 -1.98
N VAL A 32 5.48 -6.67 -1.70
CA VAL A 32 5.75 -7.41 -0.47
C VAL A 32 7.20 -7.90 -0.48
N LEU A 33 8.03 -7.43 0.46
CA LEU A 33 9.43 -7.83 0.61
C LEU A 33 9.60 -9.03 1.54
N ALA A 34 8.80 -9.07 2.62
CA ALA A 34 8.82 -10.11 3.63
C ALA A 34 7.49 -10.16 4.39
N THR A 35 7.16 -11.34 4.92
CA THR A 35 6.01 -11.55 5.80
C THR A 35 6.48 -12.32 7.04
N LYS A 36 5.97 -11.95 8.22
CA LYS A 36 6.25 -12.62 9.49
C LYS A 36 5.02 -12.54 10.37
N ALA A 37 4.38 -13.67 10.65
CA ALA A 37 3.14 -13.75 11.40
C ALA A 37 2.06 -12.80 10.82
N ASP A 38 1.70 -11.76 11.56
CA ASP A 38 0.74 -10.71 11.22
C ASP A 38 1.39 -9.43 10.63
N LEU A 39 2.71 -9.44 10.44
CA LEU A 39 3.49 -8.33 9.89
C LEU A 39 3.89 -8.57 8.43
N ALA A 40 3.92 -7.48 7.65
CA ALA A 40 4.46 -7.46 6.30
C ALA A 40 5.36 -6.23 6.11
N LYS A 41 6.51 -6.43 5.46
CA LYS A 41 7.35 -5.32 4.96
C LYS A 41 7.00 -5.10 3.49
N ILE A 42 6.58 -3.89 3.15
CA ILE A 42 6.14 -3.52 1.79
C ILE A 42 6.99 -2.36 1.29
N SER A 43 7.58 -2.52 0.10
CA SER A 43 8.22 -1.42 -0.64
C SER A 43 7.17 -0.71 -1.46
N LEU A 44 6.91 0.56 -1.18
CA LEU A 44 6.00 1.37 -1.98
C LEU A 44 6.65 1.72 -3.33
N THR A 45 5.85 1.86 -4.38
CA THR A 45 6.33 2.27 -5.71
C THR A 45 6.62 3.77 -5.77
N ASN A 46 5.85 4.56 -5.02
CA ASN A 46 6.04 6.00 -4.87
C ASN A 46 6.12 6.33 -3.38
N PRO A 47 6.93 7.32 -2.97
CA PRO A 47 6.90 7.82 -1.59
C PRO A 47 5.53 8.39 -1.25
N VAL A 48 5.11 8.21 0.00
CA VAL A 48 3.79 8.63 0.49
C VAL A 48 3.96 9.35 1.81
N CYS A 49 3.30 10.49 1.94
CA CYS A 49 3.15 11.18 3.23
C CYS A 49 2.12 10.45 4.08
N THR A 50 2.52 9.96 5.24
CA THR A 50 1.67 9.20 6.17
C THR A 50 2.35 9.16 7.54
N GLU A 51 1.60 8.75 8.56
CA GLU A 51 2.10 8.63 9.92
C GLU A 51 2.15 7.18 10.40
N VAL A 52 3.04 6.91 11.35
CA VAL A 52 2.97 5.65 12.11
C VAL A 52 1.62 5.59 12.81
N ASN A 53 1.03 4.40 12.82
CA ASN A 53 -0.32 4.12 13.30
C ASN A 53 -1.46 4.49 12.34
N GLU A 54 -1.18 5.02 11.16
CA GLU A 54 -2.21 5.20 10.14
C GLU A 54 -2.73 3.86 9.62
N LYS A 55 -4.04 3.80 9.39
CA LYS A 55 -4.72 2.60 8.87
C LYS A 55 -4.59 2.55 7.36
N ILE A 56 -4.29 1.35 6.85
CA ILE A 56 -4.13 1.10 5.42
C ILE A 56 -5.02 -0.04 4.96
N ALA A 57 -5.41 -0.01 3.70
CA ALA A 57 -6.12 -1.11 3.05
C ALA A 57 -5.23 -1.78 2.00
N LEU A 58 -5.33 -3.11 1.90
CA LEU A 58 -4.58 -3.91 0.95
C LEU A 58 -5.55 -4.54 -0.05
N SER A 59 -5.30 -4.29 -1.33
CA SER A 59 -6.05 -4.89 -2.43
C SER A 59 -5.15 -5.72 -3.33
N ARG A 60 -5.67 -6.85 -3.79
CA ARG A 60 -5.01 -7.82 -4.69
C ARG A 60 -5.69 -7.83 -6.04
N ARG A 61 -4.91 -7.96 -7.11
CA ARG A 61 -5.45 -8.06 -8.46
C ARG A 61 -5.99 -9.48 -8.71
N VAL A 62 -7.28 -9.60 -9.02
CA VAL A 62 -7.97 -10.85 -9.32
C VAL A 62 -8.82 -10.63 -10.57
N GLU A 63 -8.58 -11.40 -11.64
CA GLU A 63 -9.38 -11.32 -12.88
C GLU A 63 -9.56 -9.87 -13.39
N LYS A 64 -8.47 -9.10 -13.43
CA LYS A 64 -8.40 -7.68 -13.82
C LYS A 64 -9.03 -6.67 -12.84
N HIS A 65 -9.62 -7.11 -11.73
CA HIS A 65 -10.21 -6.26 -10.72
C HIS A 65 -9.32 -6.18 -9.48
N TRP A 66 -9.30 -5.03 -8.82
CA TRP A 66 -8.74 -4.92 -7.47
C TRP A 66 -9.78 -5.39 -6.47
N ARG A 67 -9.43 -6.41 -5.68
CA ARG A 67 -10.27 -6.91 -4.60
C ARG A 67 -9.60 -6.59 -3.28
N LEU A 68 -10.35 -5.96 -2.37
CA LEU A 68 -9.92 -5.76 -0.99
C LEU A 68 -9.68 -7.13 -0.34
N ILE A 69 -8.47 -7.34 0.17
CA ILE A 69 -8.07 -8.60 0.83
C ILE A 69 -7.81 -8.45 2.33
N GLY A 70 -7.65 -7.21 2.81
CA GLY A 70 -7.43 -6.96 4.22
C GLY A 70 -7.08 -5.50 4.51
N TRP A 71 -6.80 -5.24 5.78
CA TRP A 71 -6.38 -3.95 6.29
C TRP A 71 -5.28 -4.16 7.32
N GLY A 72 -4.57 -3.08 7.63
CA GLY A 72 -3.52 -3.09 8.64
C GLY A 72 -3.22 -1.68 9.12
N GLN A 73 -2.14 -1.57 9.88
CA GLN A 73 -1.69 -0.32 10.46
C GLN A 73 -0.18 -0.20 10.25
N ILE A 74 0.28 1.00 9.88
CA ILE A 74 1.71 1.27 9.70
C ILE A 74 2.40 1.20 11.05
N ARG A 75 3.41 0.32 11.16
CA ARG A 75 4.22 0.16 12.38
C ARG A 75 5.56 0.92 12.31
N GLY A 76 6.03 1.23 11.11
CA GLY A 76 7.29 1.90 10.84
C GLY A 76 7.67 1.74 9.36
N GLY A 77 8.70 2.47 8.94
CA GLY A 77 9.19 2.45 7.57
C GLY A 77 10.41 3.35 7.40
N ASP A 78 11.01 3.29 6.21
CA ASP A 78 12.12 4.15 5.83
C ASP A 78 11.55 5.50 5.33
N THR A 79 12.02 6.61 5.90
CA THR A 79 11.57 7.96 5.55
C THR A 79 12.52 8.63 4.57
N ILE A 80 11.98 9.44 3.66
CA ILE A 80 12.78 10.30 2.79
C ILE A 80 12.44 11.76 3.05
N GLU A 81 13.42 12.64 2.89
CA GLU A 81 13.15 14.08 2.84
C GLU A 81 12.57 14.44 1.47
N PRO A 82 11.48 15.24 1.42
CA PRO A 82 10.96 15.71 0.15
C PRO A 82 12.04 16.59 -0.51
N SER A 83 12.54 16.18 -1.66
CA SER A 83 13.47 17.00 -2.43
C SER A 83 12.75 18.25 -2.92
N THR A 84 12.96 19.37 -2.25
CA THR A 84 12.66 20.68 -2.80
C THR A 84 13.61 20.88 -3.97
N THR A 85 13.16 20.61 -5.20
CA THR A 85 13.86 21.18 -6.36
C THR A 85 13.79 22.69 -6.15
N SER A 86 14.94 23.27 -5.77
CA SER A 86 15.16 24.69 -5.58
C SER A 86 14.82 25.40 -6.89
N GLY A 87 13.55 25.79 -7.03
CA GLY A 87 13.12 26.74 -8.02
C GLY A 87 13.89 28.02 -7.75
N THR A 88 14.70 28.42 -8.73
CA THR A 88 15.38 29.69 -8.85
C THR A 88 14.56 30.82 -8.21
N PRO A 89 15.16 31.71 -7.40
CA PRO A 89 14.44 32.88 -6.90
C PRO A 89 13.90 33.65 -8.11
N ILE A 90 12.57 33.78 -8.16
CA ILE A 90 11.89 34.74 -9.02
C ILE A 90 12.40 36.11 -8.57
N ALA A 91 13.28 36.70 -9.36
CA ALA A 91 13.73 38.08 -9.14
C ALA A 91 12.50 39.02 -9.16
N PRO A 92 12.54 40.12 -8.38
CA PRO A 92 11.42 41.05 -8.26
C PRO A 92 11.00 41.70 -9.59
#